data_AF-A0A921JFA2-F1
#
_entry.id   AF-A0A921JFA2-F1
#
_cell.length_a   1.000
_cell.length_b   1.000
_cell.length_c   1.000
_cell.angle_alpha   90.00
_cell.angle_beta   90.00
_cell.angle_gamma   90.00
#
_symmetry.space_group_name_H-M   'P 1'
#
loop_
_entity.id
_entity.type
_entity.pdbx_description
1 polymer ?
#
loop_
_entity_poly.entity_id
_entity_poly.type
_entity_poly.pdbx_seq_one_letter_code
_entity_poly.pdbx_strand_id
1 'polypeptide(L)'
;IFNFLNLHSAWIHRIDSADVPRPYRAPTFVLALGALFAFVNVVFMGAGAKVWNPVALWAGLITAALIIPVFLFRHYVQDGGKFPHETFEDLHVGPEGARTVKRAGILPYLTLVAGVVVLLISNWIFTL
;
A
#
# COMPACT_ATOMS: atom_id res chain seq x y z
N ILE A 1 7.06 -5.30 -2.14
CA ILE A 1 5.70 -4.73 -2.37
C ILE A 1 4.90 -4.62 -1.06
N PHE A 2 4.66 -5.71 -0.33
CA PHE A 2 3.89 -5.68 0.93
C PHE A 2 4.40 -4.66 1.96
N ASN A 3 5.70 -4.65 2.23
CA ASN A 3 6.34 -3.70 3.14
C ASN A 3 6.05 -2.24 2.76
N PHE A 4 6.25 -1.89 1.49
CA PHE A 4 5.98 -0.54 0.96
C PHE A 4 4.52 -0.12 1.18
N LEU A 5 3.56 -0.97 0.81
CA LEU A 5 2.14 -0.66 0.97
C LEU A 5 1.75 -0.50 2.44
N ASN A 6 2.28 -1.34 3.33
CA ASN A 6 1.96 -1.32 4.76
C ASN A 6 2.53 -0.07 5.47
N LEU A 7 3.79 0.28 5.21
CA LEU A 7 4.40 1.47 5.82
C LEU A 7 3.75 2.76 5.30
N HIS A 8 3.29 2.78 4.04
CA HIS A 8 2.55 3.93 3.53
C HIS A 8 1.10 4.00 4.02
N SER A 9 0.41 2.87 4.24
CA SER A 9 -0.95 2.89 4.77
C SER A 9 -0.99 3.47 6.20
N ALA A 10 0.05 3.25 7.01
CA ALA A 10 0.10 3.71 8.40
C ALA A 10 -0.07 5.23 8.59
N TRP A 11 0.62 6.04 7.79
CA TRP A 11 0.50 7.51 7.88
C TRP A 11 -0.74 8.03 7.13
N ILE A 12 -1.20 7.35 6.07
CA ILE A 12 -2.45 7.68 5.37
C ILE A 12 -3.66 7.49 6.30
N HIS A 13 -3.75 6.35 6.99
CA HIS A 13 -4.76 6.11 8.02
C HIS A 13 -4.65 7.09 9.20
N ARG A 14 -3.46 7.67 9.43
CA ARG A 14 -3.30 8.74 10.42
C ARG A 14 -3.95 10.05 10.01
N ILE A 15 -3.99 10.35 8.71
CA ILE A 15 -4.61 11.54 8.15
C ILE A 15 -6.12 11.34 8.00
N ASP A 16 -6.54 10.21 7.43
CA ASP A 16 -7.96 9.93 7.15
C ASP A 16 -8.78 9.71 8.42
N SER A 17 -8.22 9.03 9.43
CA SER A 17 -8.90 8.71 10.69
C SER A 17 -8.28 9.46 11.88
N ALA A 18 -8.14 10.79 11.75
CA ALA A 18 -7.48 11.60 12.78
C ALA A 18 -8.31 11.75 14.07
N ASP A 19 -9.63 11.63 13.98
CA ASP A 19 -10.60 11.73 15.07
C ASP A 19 -10.81 10.41 15.83
N VAL A 20 -10.32 9.28 15.31
CA VAL A 20 -10.42 7.98 15.97
C VAL A 20 -9.41 7.90 17.12
N PRO A 21 -9.84 7.63 18.38
CA PRO A 21 -8.95 7.51 19.52
C PRO A 21 -8.04 6.28 19.36
N ARG A 22 -6.74 6.45 19.63
CA ARG A 22 -5.72 5.40 19.46
C ARG A 22 -5.11 5.06 20.81
N PRO A 23 -5.34 3.85 21.35
CA PRO A 23 -4.72 3.39 22.60
C PRO A 23 -3.19 3.41 22.55
N TYR A 24 -2.62 3.11 21.38
CA TYR A 24 -1.18 3.14 21.12
C TYR A 24 -0.87 4.05 19.93
N ARG A 25 -0.10 5.11 20.14
CA ARG A 25 0.25 6.09 19.11
C ARG A 25 1.74 6.05 18.78
N ALA A 26 2.07 5.65 17.56
CA ALA A 26 3.43 5.74 17.06
C ALA A 26 3.87 7.22 16.93
N PRO A 27 5.10 7.58 17.37
CA PRO A 27 5.66 8.91 17.13
C PRO A 27 5.72 9.23 15.64
N THR A 28 5.45 10.48 15.26
CA THR A 28 5.40 10.90 13.84
C THR A 28 6.71 10.64 13.11
N PHE A 29 7.85 10.82 13.79
CA PHE A 29 9.16 10.57 13.22
C PHE A 29 9.39 9.08 12.87
N VAL A 30 8.85 8.15 13.67
CA VAL A 30 8.95 6.70 13.39
C VAL A 30 8.18 6.34 12.12
N LEU A 31 6.99 6.93 11.92
CA LEU A 31 6.22 6.75 10.68
C LEU A 31 6.94 7.34 9.47
N ALA A 32 7.57 8.51 9.63
CA ALA A 32 8.34 9.15 8.56
C ALA A 32 9.56 8.31 8.16
N LEU A 33 10.31 7.79 9.15
CA LEU A 33 11.42 6.87 8.90
C LEU A 33 10.94 5.57 8.25
N GLY A 34 9.82 5.01 8.69
CA GLY A 34 9.21 3.85 8.05
C GLY A 34 8.89 4.11 6.57
N ALA A 35 8.21 5.21 6.27
CA ALA A 35 7.93 5.61 4.88
C ALA A 35 9.21 5.78 4.04
N LEU A 36 10.25 6.39 4.60
CA LEU A 36 11.55 6.52 3.92
C LEU A 36 12.20 5.15 3.65
N PHE A 37 12.26 4.27 4.66
CA PHE A 37 12.84 2.94 4.52
C PHE A 37 12.03 2.03 3.59
N ALA A 38 10.72 2.26 3.44
CA ALA A 38 9.93 1.63 2.40
C ALA A 38 10.47 1.94 0.99
N PHE A 39 10.84 3.19 0.69
CA PHE A 39 11.46 3.54 -0.59
C PHE A 39 12.84 2.91 -0.77
N VAL A 40 13.68 2.93 0.27
CA VAL A 40 15.00 2.27 0.24
C VAL A 40 14.86 0.77 -0.04
N ASN A 41 13.86 0.12 0.55
CA ASN A 41 13.56 -1.29 0.27
C ASN A 41 13.13 -1.52 -1.19
N VAL A 42 12.34 -0.61 -1.77
CA VAL A 42 11.97 -0.67 -3.19
C VAL A 42 13.18 -0.51 -4.11
N VAL A 43 14.13 0.36 -3.77
CA VAL A 43 15.41 0.50 -4.50
C VAL A 43 16.16 -0.83 -4.53
N PHE A 44 16.34 -1.47 -3.36
CA PHE A 44 17.01 -2.77 -3.27
C PHE A 44 16.26 -3.88 -4.02
N MET A 45 14.93 -3.88 -4.00
CA MET A 45 14.12 -4.80 -4.77
C MET A 45 14.34 -4.61 -6.28
N GLY A 46 14.34 -3.37 -6.78
CA GLY A 46 14.54 -3.05 -8.19
C GLY A 46 15.94 -3.39 -8.70
N ALA A 47 16.95 -3.06 -7.89
CA ALA A 47 18.35 -3.35 -8.18
C ALA A 47 18.63 -4.87 -8.11
N GLY A 48 18.19 -5.52 -7.04
CA GLY A 48 18.41 -6.95 -6.83
C GLY A 48 17.71 -7.84 -7.85
N ALA A 49 16.52 -7.46 -8.32
CA ALA A 49 15.76 -8.30 -9.26
C ALA A 49 16.56 -8.67 -10.52
N LYS A 50 17.24 -7.70 -11.14
CA LYS A 50 18.02 -7.95 -12.37
C LYS A 50 19.31 -8.72 -12.13
N VAL A 51 19.93 -8.58 -10.97
CA VAL A 51 21.16 -9.32 -10.60
C VAL A 51 20.90 -10.82 -10.57
N TRP A 52 19.74 -11.23 -10.04
CA TRP A 52 19.40 -12.65 -9.88
C TRP A 52 18.78 -13.25 -11.14
N ASN A 53 17.90 -12.52 -11.83
CA ASN A 53 17.30 -12.96 -13.10
C ASN A 53 16.68 -11.78 -13.87
N PRO A 54 16.94 -11.60 -15.18
CA PRO A 54 16.40 -10.48 -15.95
C PRO A 54 14.87 -10.38 -15.96
N VAL A 55 14.15 -11.49 -15.76
CA VAL A 55 12.68 -11.52 -15.71
C VAL A 55 12.09 -11.56 -14.28
N ALA A 56 12.92 -11.64 -13.22
CA ALA A 56 12.43 -11.78 -11.85
C ALA A 56 11.49 -10.64 -11.43
N LEU A 57 11.78 -9.40 -11.84
CA LEU A 57 10.93 -8.26 -11.52
C LEU A 57 9.53 -8.44 -12.13
N TRP A 58 9.47 -8.80 -13.41
CA TRP A 58 8.23 -8.99 -14.14
C TRP A 58 7.44 -10.18 -13.62
N ALA A 59 8.10 -11.30 -13.34
CA ALA A 59 7.48 -12.48 -12.74
C ALA A 59 6.86 -12.13 -11.37
N GLY A 60 7.58 -11.37 -10.54
CA GLY A 60 7.07 -10.90 -9.25
C GLY A 60 5.87 -9.96 -9.37
N LEU A 61 5.90 -9.02 -10.33
CA LEU A 61 4.78 -8.10 -10.60
C LEU A 61 3.54 -8.83 -11.11
N ILE A 62 3.71 -9.76 -12.04
CA ILE A 62 2.61 -10.59 -12.56
C ILE A 62 2.00 -11.42 -11.43
N THR A 63 2.85 -12.07 -10.63
CA THR A 63 2.39 -12.87 -9.49
C THR A 63 1.63 -12.02 -8.47
N ALA A 64 2.11 -10.80 -8.18
CA ALA A 64 1.39 -9.87 -7.32
C ALA A 64 0.05 -9.43 -7.95
N ALA A 65 -0.01 -9.21 -9.26
CA ALA A 65 -1.23 -8.81 -9.96
C ALA A 65 -2.30 -9.92 -9.97
N LEU A 66 -1.92 -11.20 -9.82
CA LEU A 66 -2.89 -12.31 -9.71
C LEU A 66 -3.80 -12.20 -8.47
N ILE A 67 -3.47 -11.36 -7.48
CA ILE A 67 -4.39 -11.10 -6.36
C ILE A 67 -5.62 -10.30 -6.80
N ILE A 68 -5.51 -9.50 -7.86
CA ILE A 68 -6.60 -8.64 -8.35
C ILE A 68 -7.80 -9.47 -8.81
N PRO A 69 -7.68 -10.45 -9.74
CA PRO A 69 -8.83 -11.25 -10.16
C PRO A 69 -9.43 -12.06 -9.01
N VAL A 70 -8.60 -12.57 -8.09
CA VAL A 70 -9.07 -13.26 -6.89
C VAL A 70 -9.91 -12.32 -6.01
N PHE A 71 -9.45 -11.09 -5.81
CA PHE A 71 -10.18 -10.06 -5.08
C PHE A 71 -11.48 -9.67 -5.80
N LEU A 72 -11.45 -9.50 -7.13
CA LEU A 72 -12.65 -9.16 -7.91
C LEU A 72 -13.71 -10.26 -7.81
N PHE A 73 -13.33 -11.52 -7.95
CA PHE A 73 -14.23 -12.65 -7.80
C PHE A 73 -14.82 -12.68 -6.38
N ARG A 74 -13.97 -12.57 -5.35
CA ARG A 74 -14.44 -12.57 -3.97
C ARG A 74 -15.38 -11.39 -3.69
N HIS A 75 -14.96 -10.18 -4.00
CA HIS A 75 -15.70 -8.98 -3.64
C HIS A 75 -16.99 -8.79 -4.45
N TYR A 76 -16.96 -9.00 -5.78
CA TYR A 76 -18.12 -8.73 -6.63
C TYR A 76 -19.02 -9.94 -6.83
N VAL A 77 -18.47 -11.16 -6.84
CA VAL A 77 -19.26 -12.39 -7.09
C VAL A 77 -19.69 -13.05 -5.79
N GLN A 78 -18.81 -13.18 -4.79
CA GLN A 78 -19.17 -13.80 -3.50
C GLN A 78 -19.83 -12.81 -2.55
N ASP A 79 -19.23 -11.63 -2.35
CA ASP A 79 -19.68 -10.64 -1.37
C ASP A 79 -20.71 -9.64 -1.96
N GLY A 80 -21.03 -9.75 -3.26
CA GLY A 80 -22.04 -8.93 -3.93
C GLY A 80 -21.72 -7.43 -3.96
N GLY A 81 -20.44 -7.07 -3.88
CA GLY A 81 -19.96 -5.68 -3.82
C GLY A 81 -20.16 -5.00 -2.46
N LYS A 82 -20.51 -5.75 -1.42
CA LYS A 82 -20.71 -5.21 -0.06
C LYS A 82 -19.57 -5.63 0.84
N PHE A 83 -18.99 -4.68 1.56
CA PHE A 83 -18.06 -5.00 2.62
C PHE A 83 -18.80 -5.57 3.84
N PRO A 84 -18.20 -6.49 4.62
CA PRO A 84 -18.79 -7.02 5.84
C PRO A 84 -19.17 -5.91 6.84
N HIS A 85 -20.24 -6.11 7.59
CA HIS A 85 -20.69 -5.14 8.61
C HIS A 85 -19.60 -4.82 9.64
N GLU A 86 -18.85 -5.82 10.07
CA GLU A 86 -17.77 -5.65 11.06
C GLU A 86 -16.65 -4.73 10.58
N THR A 87 -16.44 -4.62 9.26
CA THR A 87 -15.46 -3.66 8.72
C THR A 87 -15.84 -2.21 9.04
N PHE A 88 -17.13 -1.88 9.03
CA PHE A 88 -17.58 -0.53 9.34
C PHE A 88 -17.54 -0.22 10.84
N GLU A 89 -17.77 -1.25 11.67
CA GLU A 89 -17.64 -1.16 13.13
C GLU A 89 -16.17 -0.97 13.53
N ASP A 90 -15.25 -1.77 12.98
CA ASP A 90 -13.80 -1.69 13.23
C ASP A 90 -13.20 -0.34 12.81
N LEU A 91 -13.63 0.18 11.66
CA LEU A 91 -13.19 1.48 11.17
C LEU A 91 -13.89 2.66 11.87
N HIS A 92 -14.85 2.42 12.77
CA HIS A 92 -15.67 3.44 13.44
C HIS A 92 -16.35 4.43 12.48
N VAL A 93 -16.64 4.01 11.25
CA VAL A 93 -17.16 4.86 10.17
C VAL A 93 -18.68 4.80 10.02
N GLY A 94 -19.42 4.53 11.11
CA GLY A 94 -20.89 4.47 11.11
C GLY A 94 -21.46 3.41 10.17
N PRO A 95 -22.79 3.24 10.12
CA PRO A 95 -23.41 2.32 9.17
C PRO A 95 -23.12 2.78 7.73
N GLU A 96 -22.69 1.85 6.89
CA GLU A 96 -22.42 2.05 5.44
C GLU A 96 -21.26 3.00 5.07
N GLY A 97 -20.29 3.24 5.97
CA GLY A 97 -19.08 3.99 5.61
C GLY A 97 -19.30 5.50 5.41
N ALA A 98 -20.42 6.02 5.92
CA ALA A 98 -20.81 7.43 5.83
C ALA A 98 -19.77 8.39 6.42
N ARG A 99 -18.85 7.90 7.27
CA ARG A 99 -17.82 8.71 7.93
C ARG A 99 -16.42 8.58 7.36
N THR A 100 -16.22 7.85 6.25
CA THR A 100 -14.89 7.69 5.64
C THR A 100 -14.48 8.97 4.90
N VAL A 101 -14.09 10.01 5.64
CA VAL A 101 -13.62 11.27 5.07
C VAL A 101 -12.21 11.04 4.51
N LYS A 102 -12.07 11.03 3.19
CA LYS A 102 -10.77 10.94 2.50
C LYS A 102 -10.01 12.27 2.64
N ARG A 103 -9.30 12.46 3.76
CA ARG A 103 -8.51 13.66 4.05
C ARG A 103 -7.13 13.61 3.40
N ALA A 104 -6.60 12.41 3.14
CA ALA A 104 -5.32 12.20 2.47
C ALA A 104 -5.35 12.52 0.96
N GLY A 105 -6.54 12.66 0.37
CA GLY A 105 -6.73 13.14 -1.00
C GLY A 105 -5.90 12.37 -2.04
N ILE A 106 -5.04 13.09 -2.76
CA ILE A 106 -4.19 12.54 -3.83
C ILE A 106 -2.89 11.89 -3.34
N LEU A 107 -2.51 12.11 -2.07
CA LEU A 107 -1.21 11.69 -1.53
C LEU A 107 -0.97 10.16 -1.65
N PRO A 108 -1.95 9.28 -1.40
CA PRO A 108 -1.78 7.83 -1.59
C PRO A 108 -1.36 7.49 -3.03
N TYR A 109 -2.03 8.09 -4.02
CA TYR A 109 -1.74 7.85 -5.42
C TYR A 109 -0.35 8.36 -5.82
N LEU A 110 0.04 9.55 -5.34
CA LEU A 110 1.39 10.08 -5.56
C LEU A 110 2.45 9.15 -4.98
N THR A 111 2.23 8.60 -3.78
CA THR A 111 3.20 7.66 -3.19
C THR A 111 3.30 6.35 -3.96
N LEU A 112 2.19 5.82 -4.49
CA LEU A 112 2.22 4.63 -5.35
C LEU A 112 2.97 4.90 -6.65
N VAL A 113 2.68 6.01 -7.32
CA VAL A 113 3.38 6.42 -8.54
C VAL A 113 4.87 6.61 -8.27
N ALA A 114 5.24 7.31 -7.20
CA ALA A 114 6.63 7.48 -6.79
C ALA A 114 7.32 6.14 -6.54
N GLY A 115 6.63 5.19 -5.87
CA GLY A 115 7.16 3.84 -5.64
C GLY A 115 7.45 3.08 -6.94
N VAL A 116 6.54 3.15 -7.91
CA VAL A 116 6.74 2.55 -9.25
C VAL A 116 7.90 3.21 -9.98
N VAL A 117 7.97 4.55 -9.97
CA VAL A 117 9.06 5.30 -10.61
C VAL A 117 10.41 4.93 -10.01
N VAL A 118 10.53 4.91 -8.68
CA VAL A 118 11.77 4.52 -7.97
C VAL A 118 12.16 3.08 -8.30
N LEU A 119 11.19 2.16 -8.36
CA LEU A 119 11.42 0.76 -8.72
C LEU A 119 12.01 0.64 -10.14
N LEU A 120 11.40 1.32 -11.12
CA LEU A 120 11.82 1.27 -12.52
C LEU A 120 13.17 1.94 -12.73
N ILE A 121 13.39 3.12 -12.12
CA ILE A 121 14.68 3.81 -12.17
C ILE A 121 15.77 2.94 -11.56
N SER A 122 15.52 2.34 -10.39
CA SER A 122 16.49 1.45 -9.75
C SER A 122 16.78 0.24 -10.62
N ASN A 123 15.76 -0.35 -11.23
CA ASN A 123 15.95 -1.44 -12.16
C ASN A 123 16.71 -1.02 -13.44
N TRP A 124 16.60 0.23 -13.87
CA TRP A 124 17.29 0.73 -15.06
C TRP A 124 18.75 1.12 -14.79
N ILE A 125 19.03 1.78 -13.66
CA ILE A 125 20.39 2.20 -13.27
C ILE A 125 21.25 1.00 -12.88
N PHE A 126 20.68 0.05 -12.13
CA PHE A 126 21.41 -1.13 -11.67
C PHE A 126 21.30 -2.27 -12.69
N THR A 127 21.98 -2.10 -13.82
CA THR A 127 22.22 -3.14 -14.82
C THR A 127 23.68 -3.57 -14.75
N LEU A 128 23.93 -4.89 -14.69
CA LEU A 128 25.25 -5.48 -14.92
C LEU A 128 25.48 -5.66 -16.42
#